data_AF-K9HWP8-F1
#
_entry.id   AF-K9HWP8-F1
#
_cell.length_a   1.000
_cell.length_b   1.000
_cell.length_c   1.000
_cell.angle_alpha   90.00
_cell.angle_beta   90.00
_cell.angle_gamma   90.00
#
_symmetry.space_group_name_H-M   'P 1'
#
loop_
_entity.id
_entity.type
_entity.pdbx_description
1 polymer ?
#
loop_
_entity_poly.entity_id
_entity_poly.type
_entity_poly.pdbx_seq_one_letter_code
_entity_poly.pdbx_strand_id
1 'polypeptide(L)'
;MPAEDARSPAMTAALDLVDEHDTWQALRAALEREGLASAIGSAGIEDILRAWQARAAWRMDDAQLKVELSHWADGLGYAEHLDGFNAISPRALVDEAERRGWFVRRLGPAKALVNPPDGRPLAIPFPAG
;
A
#
# COMPACT_ATOMS: atom_id res chain seq x y z
N MET A 1 -0.84 32.74 0.85
CA MET A 1 -1.41 31.45 1.30
C MET A 1 -1.51 30.58 0.06
N PRO A 2 -0.85 29.41 -0.01
CA PRO A 2 -1.11 28.51 -1.14
C PRO A 2 -2.55 28.00 -1.00
N ALA A 3 -3.26 27.87 -2.12
CA ALA A 3 -4.59 27.31 -2.16
C ALA A 3 -4.56 25.89 -1.58
N GLU A 4 -5.50 25.56 -0.71
CA GLU A 4 -5.89 24.16 -0.53
C GLU A 4 -6.22 23.62 -1.92
N ASP A 5 -5.41 22.67 -2.41
CA ASP A 5 -5.70 21.91 -3.61
C ASP A 5 -7.02 21.17 -3.36
N ALA A 6 -8.13 21.79 -3.75
CA ALA A 6 -9.44 21.17 -3.70
C ALA A 6 -9.38 19.96 -4.62
N ARG A 7 -9.36 18.76 -4.03
CA ARG A 7 -9.36 17.50 -4.78
C ARG A 7 -10.51 17.52 -5.78
N SER A 8 -10.26 17.02 -6.98
CA SER A 8 -11.31 16.95 -7.98
C SER A 8 -12.47 16.07 -7.48
N PRO A 9 -13.72 16.34 -7.91
CA PRO A 9 -14.85 15.48 -7.56
C PRO A 9 -14.64 14.02 -7.97
N ALA A 10 -13.98 13.79 -9.11
CA ALA A 10 -13.62 12.45 -9.58
C ALA A 10 -12.63 11.73 -8.65
N MET A 11 -11.63 12.45 -8.12
CA MET A 11 -10.70 11.89 -7.14
C MET A 11 -11.40 11.55 -5.82
N THR A 12 -12.34 12.40 -5.38
CA THR A 12 -13.13 12.14 -4.17
C THR A 12 -13.98 10.87 -4.33
N ALA A 13 -14.73 10.76 -5.42
CA ALA A 13 -15.53 9.56 -5.71
C ALA A 13 -14.67 8.29 -5.84
N ALA A 14 -13.48 8.40 -6.45
CA ALA A 14 -12.55 7.28 -6.55
C ALA A 14 -12.00 6.82 -5.18
N LEU A 15 -11.80 7.74 -4.24
CA LEU A 15 -11.40 7.41 -2.87
C LEU A 15 -12.52 6.73 -2.10
N ASP A 16 -13.78 7.11 -2.30
CA ASP A 16 -14.92 6.45 -1.65
C ASP A 16 -14.99 4.95 -2.02
N LEU A 17 -14.69 4.61 -3.29
CA LEU A 17 -14.63 3.22 -3.74
C LEU A 17 -13.52 2.39 -3.08
N VAL A 18 -12.46 3.02 -2.55
CA VAL A 18 -11.38 2.30 -1.87
C VAL A 18 -11.90 1.53 -0.66
N ASP A 19 -12.93 2.05 0.02
CA ASP A 19 -13.52 1.42 1.19
C ASP A 19 -14.49 0.27 0.83
N GLU A 20 -15.01 0.25 -0.39
CA GLU A 20 -16.01 -0.72 -0.84
C GLU A 20 -15.41 -2.01 -1.40
N HIS A 21 -14.12 -2.02 -1.73
CA HIS A 21 -13.47 -3.12 -2.42
C HIS A 21 -12.26 -3.69 -1.65
N ASP A 22 -12.26 -5.01 -1.43
CA ASP A 22 -11.19 -5.70 -0.71
C ASP A 22 -10.01 -6.11 -1.62
N THR A 23 -10.20 -6.17 -2.94
CA THR A 23 -9.13 -6.50 -3.91
C THR A 23 -8.87 -5.37 -4.89
N TRP A 24 -7.62 -5.25 -5.35
CA TRP A 24 -7.25 -4.23 -6.32
C TRP A 24 -7.97 -4.43 -7.65
N GLN A 25 -8.15 -5.68 -8.11
CA GLN A 25 -8.84 -5.92 -9.38
C GLN A 25 -10.33 -5.51 -9.32
N ALA A 26 -11.00 -5.74 -8.19
CA ALA A 26 -12.38 -5.31 -8.00
C ALA A 26 -12.50 -3.78 -7.99
N LEU A 27 -11.61 -3.10 -7.24
CA LEU A 27 -11.54 -1.64 -7.22
C LEU A 27 -11.28 -1.07 -8.61
N ARG A 28 -10.28 -1.60 -9.32
CA ARG A 28 -9.94 -1.16 -10.67
C ARG A 28 -11.11 -1.34 -11.64
N ALA A 29 -11.81 -2.48 -11.59
CA ALA A 29 -12.98 -2.73 -12.41
C ALA A 29 -14.12 -1.73 -12.10
N ALA A 30 -14.30 -1.35 -10.84
CA ALA A 30 -15.28 -0.32 -10.45
C ALA A 30 -14.91 1.06 -10.98
N LEU A 31 -13.64 1.47 -10.84
CA LEU A 31 -13.13 2.73 -11.39
C LEU A 31 -13.31 2.83 -12.91
N GLU A 32 -13.06 1.72 -13.63
CA GLU A 32 -13.25 1.63 -15.08
C GLU A 32 -14.74 1.69 -15.45
N ARG A 33 -15.60 0.93 -14.76
CA ARG A 33 -17.06 0.91 -14.96
C ARG A 33 -17.71 2.28 -14.76
N GLU A 34 -17.20 3.08 -13.82
CA GLU A 34 -17.74 4.41 -13.50
C GLU A 34 -17.06 5.54 -14.30
N GLY A 35 -16.13 5.21 -15.20
CA GLY A 35 -15.38 6.19 -15.99
C GLY A 35 -14.35 7.01 -15.19
N LEU A 36 -14.21 6.73 -13.88
CA LEU A 36 -13.31 7.43 -12.98
C LEU A 36 -11.85 7.19 -13.35
N ALA A 37 -11.49 5.99 -13.79
CA ALA A 37 -10.12 5.66 -14.19
C ALA A 37 -9.58 6.59 -15.29
N SER A 38 -10.44 6.95 -16.26
CA SER A 38 -10.07 7.92 -17.29
C SER A 38 -10.07 9.35 -16.78
N ALA A 39 -10.97 9.70 -15.85
CA ALA A 39 -11.10 11.05 -15.32
C ALA A 39 -9.94 11.46 -14.41
N ILE A 40 -9.40 10.53 -13.61
CA ILE A 40 -8.28 10.79 -12.68
C ILE A 40 -6.90 10.58 -13.31
N GLY A 41 -6.83 9.91 -14.47
CA GLY A 41 -5.59 9.64 -15.18
C GLY A 41 -4.65 8.67 -14.45
N SER A 42 -3.47 8.41 -15.04
CA SER A 42 -2.51 7.43 -14.50
C SER A 42 -1.97 7.82 -13.12
N ALA A 43 -1.61 9.09 -12.92
CA ALA A 43 -1.14 9.59 -11.63
C ALA A 43 -2.21 9.41 -10.53
N GLY A 44 -3.47 9.68 -10.86
CA GLY A 44 -4.58 9.45 -9.94
C GLY A 44 -4.81 7.96 -9.65
N ILE A 45 -4.65 7.09 -10.64
CA ILE A 45 -4.72 5.64 -10.43
C ILE A 45 -3.64 5.16 -9.46
N GLU A 46 -2.42 5.69 -9.57
CA GLU A 46 -1.36 5.40 -8.61
C GLU A 46 -1.68 5.89 -7.20
N ASP A 47 -2.30 7.08 -7.06
CA ASP A 47 -2.78 7.59 -5.78
C ASP A 47 -3.84 6.67 -5.15
N ILE A 48 -4.79 6.19 -5.95
CA ILE A 48 -5.82 5.27 -5.49
C ILE A 48 -5.23 3.90 -5.11
N LEU A 49 -4.27 3.39 -5.89
CA LEU A 49 -3.55 2.16 -5.52
C LEU A 49 -2.82 2.33 -4.18
N ARG A 50 -2.15 3.47 -3.96
CA ARG A 50 -1.49 3.78 -2.67
C ARG A 50 -2.50 3.83 -1.53
N ALA A 51 -3.65 4.48 -1.73
CA ALA A 51 -4.70 4.56 -0.73
C ALA A 51 -5.27 3.17 -0.38
N TRP A 52 -5.53 2.34 -1.40
CA TRP A 52 -5.99 0.97 -1.21
C TRP A 52 -4.96 0.11 -0.44
N GLN A 53 -3.68 0.18 -0.80
CA GLN A 53 -2.62 -0.55 -0.11
C GLN A 53 -2.48 -0.12 1.36
N ALA A 54 -2.57 1.19 1.64
CA ALA A 54 -2.53 1.71 3.01
C ALA A 54 -3.71 1.21 3.85
N ARG A 55 -4.92 1.22 3.30
CA ARG A 55 -6.12 0.66 3.94
C ARG A 55 -5.98 -0.84 4.19
N ALA A 56 -5.52 -1.59 3.19
CA ALA A 56 -5.35 -3.03 3.31
C ALA A 56 -4.32 -3.39 4.40
N ALA A 57 -3.19 -2.67 4.46
CA ALA A 57 -2.20 -2.80 5.52
C ALA A 57 -2.80 -2.47 6.90
N TRP A 58 -3.58 -1.38 7.01
CA TRP A 58 -4.23 -0.98 8.26
C TRP A 58 -5.15 -2.06 8.84
N ARG A 59 -5.82 -2.84 8.00
CA ARG A 59 -6.72 -3.92 8.42
C ARG A 59 -6.02 -5.19 8.89
N MET A 60 -4.70 -5.32 8.67
CA MET A 60 -3.94 -6.48 9.13
C MET A 60 -3.81 -6.46 10.65
N ASP A 61 -3.67 -7.62 11.29
CA ASP A 61 -3.13 -7.69 12.65
C ASP A 61 -1.59 -7.72 12.64
N ASP A 62 -0.98 -7.69 13.83
CA ASP A 62 0.48 -7.70 13.98
C ASP A 62 1.12 -8.99 13.45
N ALA A 63 0.41 -10.12 13.52
CA ALA A 63 0.91 -11.40 13.03
C ALA A 63 0.91 -11.43 11.50
N GLN A 64 -0.18 -10.99 10.86
CA GLN A 64 -0.31 -10.84 9.42
C GLN A 64 0.74 -9.87 8.87
N LEU A 65 0.86 -8.68 9.47
CA LEU A 65 1.85 -7.68 9.05
C LEU A 65 3.29 -8.23 9.13
N LYS A 66 3.59 -9.01 10.17
CA LYS A 66 4.90 -9.67 10.33
C LYS A 66 5.14 -10.70 9.23
N VAL A 67 4.15 -11.53 8.89
CA VAL A 67 4.26 -12.53 7.81
C VAL A 67 4.55 -11.84 6.47
N GLU A 68 3.80 -10.79 6.16
CA GLU A 68 3.97 -10.00 4.93
C GLU A 68 5.36 -9.35 4.87
N LEU A 69 5.80 -8.70 5.95
CA LEU A 69 7.14 -8.10 6.03
C LEU A 69 8.25 -9.15 5.91
N SER A 70 8.05 -10.35 6.47
CA SER A 70 9.01 -11.46 6.34
C SER A 70 9.13 -11.94 4.90
N HIS A 71 8.02 -12.07 4.17
CA HIS A 71 8.03 -12.43 2.73
C HIS A 71 8.95 -11.49 1.94
N TRP A 72 8.78 -10.18 2.12
CA TRP A 72 9.61 -9.18 1.44
C TRP A 72 11.06 -9.18 1.94
N ALA A 73 11.29 -9.41 3.23
CA ALA A 73 12.64 -9.51 3.80
C ALA A 73 13.43 -10.70 3.25
N ASP A 74 12.74 -11.80 2.93
CA ASP A 74 13.31 -12.99 2.31
C ASP A 74 13.64 -12.79 0.82
N GLY A 75 13.36 -11.59 0.28
CA GLY A 75 13.66 -11.23 -1.11
C GLY A 75 12.66 -11.79 -2.12
N LEU A 76 11.52 -12.30 -1.65
CA LEU A 76 10.45 -12.80 -2.50
C LEU A 76 9.68 -11.62 -3.11
N GLY A 77 9.20 -11.81 -4.34
CA GLY A 77 8.48 -10.80 -5.10
C GLY A 77 6.98 -11.04 -5.13
N TYR A 78 6.31 -10.28 -6.00
CA TYR A 78 4.88 -10.46 -6.28
C TYR A 78 4.58 -11.81 -6.95
N ALA A 79 5.51 -12.38 -7.72
CA ALA A 79 5.29 -13.65 -8.42
C ALA A 79 5.24 -14.84 -7.44
N GLU A 80 5.96 -14.74 -6.33
CA GLU A 80 6.03 -15.74 -5.27
C GLU A 80 4.96 -15.53 -4.18
N HIS A 81 4.27 -14.39 -4.18
CA HIS A 81 3.23 -14.09 -3.20
C HIS A 81 1.92 -14.81 -3.53
N LEU A 82 1.26 -15.40 -2.52
CA LEU A 82 0.00 -16.13 -2.72
C LEU A 82 -1.10 -15.25 -3.31
N ASP A 83 -1.14 -13.98 -2.91
CA ASP A 83 -2.08 -12.99 -3.44
C ASP A 83 -1.64 -12.33 -4.76
N GLY A 84 -0.45 -12.68 -5.27
CA GLY A 84 0.07 -12.18 -6.53
C GLY A 84 0.08 -10.64 -6.62
N PHE A 85 -0.61 -10.10 -7.63
CA PHE A 85 -0.77 -8.64 -7.82
C PHE A 85 -1.62 -7.93 -6.75
N ASN A 86 -2.28 -8.68 -5.84
CA ASN A 86 -2.93 -8.10 -4.67
C ASN A 86 -2.01 -8.00 -3.45
N ALA A 87 -0.77 -8.48 -3.54
CA ALA A 87 0.16 -8.34 -2.43
C ALA A 87 0.38 -6.86 -2.09
N ILE A 88 0.43 -6.56 -0.80
CA ILE A 88 0.61 -5.19 -0.33
C ILE A 88 2.07 -4.81 -0.49
N SER A 89 2.32 -3.62 -1.04
CA SER A 89 3.70 -3.20 -1.30
C SER A 89 4.50 -3.10 0.00
N PRO A 90 5.82 -3.38 -0.05
CA PRO A 90 6.66 -3.27 1.14
C PRO A 90 6.66 -1.87 1.74
N ARG A 91 6.43 -0.82 0.93
CA ARG A 91 6.33 0.55 1.43
C ARG A 91 5.10 0.73 2.32
N ALA A 92 3.93 0.29 1.87
CA ALA A 92 2.70 0.40 2.66
C ALA A 92 2.78 -0.42 3.96
N LEU A 93 3.41 -1.60 3.93
CA LEU A 93 3.62 -2.42 5.13
C LEU A 93 4.57 -1.74 6.14
N VAL A 94 5.66 -1.13 5.66
CA VAL A 94 6.59 -0.38 6.52
C VAL A 94 5.93 0.85 7.12
N ASP A 95 5.13 1.57 6.33
CA ASP A 95 4.38 2.74 6.80
C ASP A 95 3.38 2.34 7.91
N GLU A 96 2.74 1.17 7.76
CA GLU A 96 1.84 0.62 8.77
C GLU A 96 2.59 0.17 10.05
N ALA A 97 3.75 -0.46 9.92
CA ALA A 97 4.59 -0.82 11.06
C ALA A 97 5.02 0.44 11.85
N GLU A 98 5.43 1.50 11.15
CA GLU A 98 5.77 2.79 11.77
C GLU A 98 4.56 3.40 12.47
N ARG A 99 3.38 3.36 11.86
CA ARG A 99 2.12 3.84 12.45
C ARG A 99 1.75 3.09 13.74
N ARG A 100 2.04 1.79 13.82
CA ARG A 100 1.83 0.96 15.04
C ARG A 100 2.85 1.22 16.15
N GLY A 101 3.86 2.05 15.89
CA GLY A 101 4.94 2.33 16.84
C GLY A 101 6.03 1.26 16.86
N TRP A 102 6.11 0.40 15.84
CA TRP A 102 7.26 -0.49 15.69
C TRP A 102 8.49 0.35 15.35
N PHE A 103 9.68 -0.12 15.72
CA PHE A 103 10.90 0.58 15.33
C PHE A 103 11.11 0.42 13.83
N VAL A 104 11.12 1.55 13.12
CA VAL A 104 11.38 1.62 11.68
C VAL A 104 12.52 2.60 11.43
N ARG A 105 13.51 2.17 10.66
CA ARG A 105 14.59 3.03 10.17
C ARG A 105 14.70 2.92 8.66
N ARG A 106 14.33 3.99 7.95
CA ARG A 106 14.51 4.08 6.50
C ARG A 106 15.97 4.29 6.17
N LEU A 107 16.50 3.49 5.25
CA LEU A 107 17.90 3.49 4.83
C LEU A 107 18.02 3.97 3.38
N GLY A 108 17.41 5.12 3.11
CA GLY A 108 17.29 5.71 1.76
C GLY A 108 16.00 5.29 1.03
N PRO A 109 15.92 5.56 -0.28
CA PRO A 109 14.70 5.30 -1.06
C PRO A 109 14.44 3.81 -1.32
N ALA A 110 15.46 2.96 -1.17
CA ALA A 110 15.48 1.58 -1.63
C ALA A 110 15.28 0.52 -0.52
N LYS A 111 15.30 0.90 0.76
CA LYS A 111 15.15 -0.07 1.87
C LYS A 111 14.79 0.56 3.19
N ALA A 112 14.21 -0.24 4.08
CA ALA A 112 14.01 0.06 5.49
C ALA A 112 14.41 -1.11 6.39
N LEU A 113 14.79 -0.81 7.63
CA LEU A 113 14.94 -1.78 8.71
C LEU A 113 13.71 -1.68 9.62
N VAL A 114 13.00 -2.78 9.82
CA VAL A 114 11.83 -2.86 10.71
C VAL A 114 12.14 -3.81 11.84
N ASN A 115 11.81 -3.46 13.08
CA ASN A 115 11.90 -4.35 14.23
C ASN A 115 10.50 -4.65 14.76
N PRO A 116 9.92 -5.83 14.44
CA PRO A 116 8.65 -6.26 15.01
C PRO A 116 8.76 -6.42 16.54
N PRO A 117 7.68 -6.23 17.31
CA PRO A 117 7.71 -6.27 18.77
C PRO A 117 8.26 -7.58 19.33
N ASP A 118 7.92 -8.71 18.70
CA ASP A 118 8.37 -10.06 19.10
C ASP A 118 9.18 -10.75 17.98
N GLY A 119 10.10 -10.03 17.36
CA GLY A 119 10.79 -10.49 16.15
C GLY A 119 12.27 -10.18 16.10
N ARG A 120 12.94 -10.75 15.09
CA ARG A 120 14.26 -10.28 14.66
C ARG A 120 14.07 -9.08 13.73
N PRO A 121 15.03 -8.15 13.68
CA PRO A 121 15.01 -7.07 12.70
C PRO A 121 14.93 -7.60 11.27
N LEU A 122 14.06 -7.00 10.45
CA LEU A 122 13.80 -7.33 9.06
C LEU A 122 14.33 -6.21 8.16
N ALA A 123 15.14 -6.55 7.17
CA ALA A 123 15.58 -5.61 6.14
C ALA A 123 14.63 -5.70 4.95
N ILE A 124 13.78 -4.68 4.79
CA ILE A 124 12.73 -4.63 3.79
C ILE A 124 13.24 -3.88 2.56
N PRO A 125 13.34 -4.51 1.38
CA PRO A 125 13.64 -3.81 0.14
C PRO A 125 12.41 -3.03 -0.35
N PHE A 126 12.64 -1.86 -0.93
CA PHE A 126 11.66 -1.15 -1.71
C PHE A 126 12.02 -1.36 -3.19
N PRO A 127 11.36 -2.30 -3.89
CA PRO A 127 11.60 -2.47 -5.31
C PRO A 127 11.31 -1.13 -6.00
N ALA A 128 12.14 -0.78 -6.98
CA ALA A 128 11.82 0.32 -7.88
C ALA A 128 10.50 -0.07 -8.59
N GLY A 129 9.45 0.71 -8.33
CA GLY A 129 8.19 0.60 -9.07
C GLY A 129 8.37 1.01 -10.52
#